data_AF-A0A7S1V1W9-F1
#
_entry.id   AF-A0A7S1V1W9-F1
#
_cell.length_a   1.000
_cell.length_b   1.000
_cell.length_c   1.000
_cell.angle_alpha   90.00
_cell.angle_beta   90.00
_cell.angle_gamma   90.00
#
_symmetry.space_group_name_H-M   'P 1'
#
loop_
_entity.id
_entity.type
_entity.pdbx_description
1 polymer ?
#
loop_
_entity_poly.entity_id
_entity_poly.type
_entity_poly.pdbx_seq_one_letter_code
_entity_poly.pdbx_strand_id
1 'polypeptide(L)'
;TTLLVAHIVVGHLVCCCEAWQPPAPRTPQRSLFLVSGDAAASTKLSSAARVIKSNLASLIAPTDRGRAPNTDRELLEAEFQRLEDQCTYKEPARTPLVEGSWTVDYTTATPPSNGELGPFKGIAQQEVELQSGVYRNILRVPPNDWLTATLEATWEEWDGEFLEDQGATKSAGASDSSTGGSVSDESRQVSMKKSFSSIFAPKLDDDKNGDADYGATCWVVTFKTLTIRFLGFPLVKQTFENTKRVWRTTYVDEETRIVRAG
;
A
#
# COMPACT_ATOMS: atom_id res chain seq x y z
N THR A 1 14.53 27.27 -23.58
CA THR A 1 14.79 25.82 -23.50
C THR A 1 14.09 25.17 -22.31
N THR A 2 14.19 25.70 -21.09
CA THR A 2 13.54 25.15 -19.87
C THR A 2 12.01 25.05 -19.96
N LEU A 3 11.34 26.04 -20.57
CA LEU A 3 9.87 26.06 -20.73
C LEU A 3 9.33 25.01 -21.71
N LEU A 4 10.14 24.63 -22.71
CA LEU A 4 9.77 23.65 -23.74
C LEU A 4 9.88 22.22 -23.19
N VAL A 5 10.91 21.96 -22.38
CA VAL A 5 11.06 20.69 -21.65
C VAL A 5 9.93 20.49 -20.65
N ALA A 6 9.53 21.54 -19.92
CA ALA A 6 8.39 21.47 -19.01
C ALA A 6 7.07 21.13 -19.73
N HIS A 7 6.80 21.71 -20.90
CA HIS A 7 5.60 21.38 -21.69
C HIS A 7 5.61 19.95 -22.24
N ILE A 8 6.77 19.43 -22.66
CA ILE A 8 6.89 18.05 -23.16
C ILE A 8 6.74 17.04 -22.01
N VAL A 9 7.34 17.32 -20.85
CA VAL A 9 7.25 16.48 -19.64
C VAL A 9 5.82 16.49 -19.10
N VAL A 10 5.19 17.66 -18.97
CA VAL A 10 3.79 17.77 -18.52
C VAL A 10 2.83 17.15 -19.54
N GLY A 11 3.05 17.34 -20.84
CA GLY A 11 2.22 16.72 -21.89
C GLY A 11 2.27 15.19 -21.88
N HIS A 12 3.44 14.58 -21.67
CA HIS A 12 3.56 13.12 -21.53
C HIS A 12 3.05 12.61 -20.18
N LEU A 13 3.27 13.35 -19.08
CA LEU A 13 2.75 12.99 -17.76
C LEU A 13 1.23 13.06 -17.68
N VAL A 14 0.61 14.06 -18.31
CA VAL A 14 -0.86 14.19 -18.42
C VAL A 14 -1.42 13.08 -19.30
N CYS A 15 -0.75 12.72 -20.41
CA CYS A 15 -1.17 11.59 -21.25
C CYS A 15 -1.03 10.23 -20.53
N CYS A 16 -0.03 10.06 -19.67
CA CYS A 16 0.09 8.90 -18.78
C CYS A 16 -0.95 8.90 -17.63
N CYS A 17 -1.44 10.06 -17.20
CA CYS A 17 -2.52 10.17 -16.22
C CYS A 17 -3.91 9.94 -16.85
N GLU A 18 -4.15 10.38 -18.09
CA GLU A 18 -5.37 10.06 -18.86
C GLU A 18 -5.43 8.58 -19.27
N ALA A 19 -4.29 7.90 -19.38
CA ALA A 19 -4.20 6.46 -19.57
C ALA A 19 -4.32 5.65 -18.25
N TRP A 20 -4.54 6.30 -17.11
CA TRP A 20 -4.98 5.63 -15.88
C TRP A 20 -6.46 5.25 -16.01
N GLN A 21 -6.74 4.33 -16.92
CA GLN A 21 -7.99 3.59 -16.88
C GLN A 21 -7.96 2.71 -15.64
N PRO A 22 -9.03 2.69 -14.80
CA PRO A 22 -9.12 1.70 -13.75
C PRO A 22 -8.89 0.32 -14.40
N PRO A 23 -7.93 -0.49 -13.92
CA PRO A 23 -7.66 -1.77 -14.53
C PRO A 23 -8.96 -2.58 -14.53
N ALA A 24 -9.27 -3.22 -15.66
CA ALA A 24 -10.29 -4.27 -15.72
C ALA A 24 -10.09 -5.22 -14.52
N PRO A 25 -11.15 -5.84 -13.96
CA PRO A 25 -11.04 -6.70 -12.79
C PRO A 25 -10.04 -7.81 -13.08
N ARG A 26 -8.81 -7.62 -12.59
CA ARG A 26 -7.73 -8.60 -12.66
C ARG A 26 -7.79 -9.41 -11.39
N THR A 27 -7.52 -10.71 -11.54
CA THR A 27 -7.16 -11.62 -10.46
C THR A 27 -6.26 -10.89 -9.46
N PRO A 28 -6.50 -10.98 -8.13
CA PRO A 28 -5.76 -10.20 -7.14
C PRO A 28 -4.25 -10.44 -7.28
N GLN A 29 -3.55 -9.47 -7.85
CA GLN A 29 -2.09 -9.50 -7.94
C GLN A 29 -1.54 -9.06 -6.59
N ARG A 30 -1.11 -10.03 -5.78
CA ARG A 30 -0.31 -9.77 -4.58
C ARG A 30 0.94 -9.01 -5.01
N SER A 31 1.06 -7.76 -4.57
CA SER A 31 2.25 -6.96 -4.81
C SER A 31 3.25 -7.24 -3.68
N LEU A 32 4.47 -7.65 -4.00
CA LEU A 32 5.53 -7.88 -3.03
C LEU A 32 6.51 -6.71 -3.07
N PHE A 33 7.07 -6.33 -1.93
CA PHE A 33 8.13 -5.34 -1.80
C PHE A 33 9.25 -5.91 -0.95
N LEU A 34 10.45 -6.05 -1.51
CA LEU A 34 11.67 -6.21 -0.71
C LEU A 34 12.28 -4.84 -0.50
N VAL A 35 12.63 -4.53 0.73
CA VAL A 35 13.07 -3.19 1.09
C VAL A 35 14.27 -3.25 2.01
N SER A 36 15.31 -2.45 1.73
CA SER A 36 16.52 -2.36 2.56
C SER A 36 16.68 -1.03 3.30
N GLY A 37 17.19 -1.06 4.54
CA GLY A 37 17.42 0.11 5.42
C GLY A 37 18.90 0.45 5.65
N ASP A 38 19.21 1.71 6.00
CA ASP A 38 20.55 2.20 6.34
C ASP A 38 20.86 2.01 7.85
N ALA A 39 21.05 0.78 8.32
CA ALA A 39 21.40 0.51 9.72
C ALA A 39 22.89 0.21 9.90
N ALA A 40 23.54 0.89 10.86
CA ALA A 40 24.88 0.58 11.33
C ALA A 40 24.80 -0.39 12.52
N ALA A 41 25.47 -1.54 12.39
CA ALA A 41 25.65 -2.63 13.38
C ALA A 41 24.52 -3.68 13.48
N SER A 42 24.64 -4.71 12.63
CA SER A 42 23.82 -5.94 12.66
C SER A 42 24.15 -6.82 13.87
N THR A 43 23.21 -6.99 14.79
CA THR A 43 23.36 -7.93 15.91
C THR A 43 22.35 -9.09 15.79
N LYS A 44 22.85 -10.24 15.30
CA LYS A 44 22.18 -11.57 15.20
C LYS A 44 21.11 -11.76 14.11
N LEU A 45 21.48 -11.61 12.83
CA LEU A 45 20.83 -12.42 11.79
C LEU A 45 21.29 -13.88 11.88
N SER A 46 20.35 -14.83 11.75
CA SER A 46 20.69 -16.25 11.61
C SER A 46 21.55 -16.44 10.36
N SER A 47 22.46 -17.42 10.39
CA SER A 47 23.27 -17.75 9.21
C SER A 47 22.40 -18.14 8.01
N ALA A 48 21.24 -18.75 8.25
CA ALA A 48 20.27 -19.11 7.23
C ALA A 48 19.65 -17.89 6.54
N ALA A 49 19.17 -16.90 7.30
CA ALA A 49 18.57 -15.69 6.73
C ALA A 49 19.58 -14.90 5.88
N ARG A 50 20.85 -14.84 6.30
CA ARG A 50 21.92 -14.21 5.51
C ARG A 50 22.13 -14.89 4.16
N VAL A 51 22.11 -16.23 4.11
CA VAL A 51 22.25 -16.99 2.86
C VAL A 51 21.05 -16.72 1.94
N ILE A 52 19.83 -16.73 2.47
CA ILE A 52 18.61 -16.46 1.69
C ILE A 52 18.64 -15.04 1.10
N LYS A 53 18.99 -14.02 1.90
CA LYS A 53 19.14 -12.64 1.42
C LYS A 53 20.17 -12.51 0.29
N SER A 54 21.29 -13.22 0.40
CA SER A 54 22.32 -13.24 -0.66
C SER A 54 21.79 -13.85 -1.97
N ASN A 55 21.01 -14.93 -1.89
CA ASN A 55 20.38 -15.55 -3.05
C ASN A 55 19.35 -14.60 -3.69
N LEU A 56 18.49 -13.99 -2.88
CA LEU A 56 17.52 -12.98 -3.33
C LEU A 56 18.21 -11.82 -4.05
N ALA A 57 19.32 -11.28 -3.52
CA ALA A 57 20.05 -10.21 -4.17
C ALA A 57 20.53 -10.59 -5.59
N SER A 58 20.99 -11.84 -5.78
CA SER A 58 21.42 -12.34 -7.08
C SER A 58 20.24 -12.55 -8.04
N LEU A 59 19.09 -13.04 -7.55
CA LEU A 59 17.87 -13.21 -8.35
C LEU A 59 17.20 -11.89 -8.71
N ILE A 60 17.28 -10.88 -7.84
CA ILE A 60 16.67 -9.56 -8.03
C ILE A 60 17.48 -8.69 -8.98
N ALA A 61 18.82 -8.76 -8.92
CA ALA A 61 19.71 -7.93 -9.74
C ALA A 61 19.33 -7.85 -11.24
N PRO A 62 19.05 -8.97 -11.95
CA PRO A 62 18.67 -8.91 -13.37
C PRO A 62 17.27 -8.35 -13.63
N THR A 63 16.41 -8.22 -12.60
CA THR A 63 15.01 -7.80 -12.75
C THR A 63 14.84 -6.28 -12.88
N ASP A 64 15.90 -5.49 -12.74
CA ASP A 64 15.82 -4.02 -12.69
C ASP A 64 14.75 -3.55 -11.67
N ARG A 65 14.83 -4.07 -10.43
CA ARG A 65 13.86 -3.85 -9.33
C ARG A 65 12.42 -4.31 -9.65
N GLY A 66 12.28 -5.30 -10.54
CA GLY A 66 10.98 -5.83 -11.00
C GLY A 66 10.42 -5.17 -12.26
N ARG A 67 11.17 -4.27 -12.90
CA ARG A 67 10.78 -3.64 -14.18
C ARG A 67 11.04 -4.53 -15.40
N ALA A 68 12.10 -5.33 -15.36
CA ALA A 68 12.42 -6.26 -16.44
C ALA A 68 11.57 -7.54 -16.32
N PRO A 69 11.17 -8.16 -17.44
CA PRO A 69 10.56 -9.49 -17.43
C PRO A 69 11.47 -10.47 -16.70
N ASN A 70 10.91 -11.22 -15.75
CA ASN A 70 11.66 -12.21 -14.96
C ASN A 70 11.13 -13.62 -15.26
N THR A 71 11.96 -14.46 -15.86
CA THR A 71 11.66 -15.89 -16.10
C THR A 71 11.67 -16.70 -14.81
N ASP A 72 12.33 -16.20 -13.76
CA ASP A 72 12.59 -16.92 -12.51
C ASP A 72 11.66 -16.44 -11.39
N ARG A 73 10.48 -15.91 -11.75
CA ARG A 73 9.52 -15.35 -10.80
C ARG A 73 9.09 -16.36 -9.72
N GLU A 74 8.91 -17.63 -10.10
CA GLU A 74 8.54 -18.70 -9.16
C GLU A 74 9.67 -18.99 -8.16
N LEU A 75 10.93 -19.01 -8.62
CA LEU A 75 12.10 -19.19 -7.76
C LEU A 75 12.25 -18.03 -6.79
N LEU A 76 12.05 -16.81 -7.26
CA LEU A 76 12.12 -15.59 -6.46
C LEU A 76 11.02 -15.56 -5.38
N GLU A 77 9.78 -15.95 -5.72
CA GLU A 77 8.70 -16.09 -4.73
C GLU A 77 9.01 -17.18 -3.69
N ALA A 78 9.57 -18.31 -4.11
CA ALA A 78 9.98 -19.37 -3.19
C ALA A 78 11.07 -18.92 -2.21
N GLU A 79 12.07 -18.15 -2.66
CA GLU A 79 13.09 -17.59 -1.77
C GLU A 79 12.53 -16.51 -0.84
N PHE A 80 11.55 -15.71 -1.27
CA PHE A 80 10.85 -14.79 -0.36
C PHE A 80 10.10 -15.54 0.73
N GLN A 81 9.35 -16.59 0.38
CA GLN A 81 8.66 -17.41 1.37
C GLN A 81 9.64 -18.03 2.36
N ARG A 82 10.78 -18.54 1.89
CA ARG A 82 11.84 -19.06 2.77
C ARG A 82 12.37 -18.02 3.74
N LEU A 83 12.48 -16.75 3.32
CA LEU A 83 12.89 -15.66 4.21
C LEU A 83 11.79 -15.34 5.23
N GLU A 84 10.53 -15.28 4.80
CA GLU A 84 9.38 -15.07 5.68
C GLU A 84 9.27 -16.17 6.76
N ASP A 85 9.58 -17.42 6.41
CA ASP A 85 9.63 -18.54 7.36
C ASP A 85 10.74 -18.39 8.42
N GLN A 86 11.72 -17.49 8.21
CA GLN A 86 12.72 -17.13 9.22
C GLN A 86 12.26 -15.98 10.14
N CYS A 87 11.09 -15.38 9.90
CA CYS A 87 10.56 -14.30 10.73
C CYS A 87 10.26 -14.83 12.14
N THR A 88 10.85 -14.21 13.15
CA THR A 88 10.64 -14.60 14.57
C THR A 88 9.50 -13.81 15.23
N TYR A 89 8.98 -12.78 14.56
CA TYR A 89 7.92 -11.93 15.07
C TYR A 89 6.56 -12.50 14.68
N LYS A 90 5.67 -12.69 15.67
CA LYS A 90 4.27 -13.05 15.41
C LYS A 90 3.51 -11.93 14.69
N GLU A 91 3.83 -10.68 15.03
CA GLU A 91 3.21 -9.46 14.50
C GLU A 91 4.28 -8.49 13.98
N PRO A 92 4.94 -8.80 12.83
CA PRO A 92 6.08 -8.02 12.35
C PRO A 92 5.70 -6.54 12.06
N ALA A 93 4.46 -6.27 11.68
CA ALA A 93 3.94 -4.93 11.42
C ALA A 93 3.92 -4.01 12.67
N ARG A 94 3.94 -4.56 13.89
CA ARG A 94 3.95 -3.79 15.15
C ARG A 94 5.35 -3.58 15.73
N THR A 95 6.36 -4.17 15.12
CA THR A 95 7.73 -4.03 15.61
C THR A 95 8.21 -2.60 15.36
N PRO A 96 9.00 -1.99 16.26
CA PRO A 96 9.58 -0.67 16.01
C PRO A 96 10.55 -0.68 14.83
N LEU A 97 10.98 -1.86 14.37
CA LEU A 97 11.85 -2.01 13.22
C LEU A 97 11.18 -1.54 11.93
N VAL A 98 9.85 -1.52 11.81
CA VAL A 98 9.19 -1.04 10.58
C VAL A 98 9.33 0.47 10.33
N GLU A 99 9.67 1.24 11.38
CA GLU A 99 9.93 2.67 11.32
C GLU A 99 11.10 2.99 10.39
N GLY A 100 11.04 4.13 9.71
CA GLY A 100 12.20 4.70 9.02
C GLY A 100 12.10 4.72 7.50
N SER A 101 13.26 4.86 6.86
CA SER A 101 13.41 5.01 5.42
C SER A 101 13.94 3.73 4.78
N TRP A 102 13.34 3.38 3.66
CA TRP A 102 13.25 2.00 3.20
C TRP A 102 13.36 1.97 1.67
N THR A 103 14.48 1.51 1.11
CA THR A 103 14.68 1.47 -0.35
C THR A 103 14.05 0.23 -0.95
N VAL A 104 13.17 0.37 -1.96
CA VAL A 104 12.47 -0.76 -2.61
C VAL A 104 13.39 -1.44 -3.62
N ASP A 105 13.97 -2.58 -3.25
CA ASP A 105 14.91 -3.35 -4.08
C ASP A 105 14.21 -4.26 -5.10
N TYR A 106 13.00 -4.70 -4.81
CA TYR A 106 12.18 -5.45 -5.75
C TYR A 106 10.71 -5.19 -5.51
N THR A 107 9.93 -5.07 -6.59
CA THR A 107 8.48 -5.17 -6.47
C THR A 107 7.79 -5.73 -7.70
N THR A 108 6.63 -6.35 -7.47
CA THR A 108 5.70 -6.78 -8.52
C THR A 108 4.59 -5.77 -8.79
N ALA A 109 4.57 -4.65 -8.06
CA ALA A 109 3.59 -3.58 -8.27
C ALA A 109 3.79 -2.90 -9.63
N THR A 110 2.72 -2.37 -10.19
CA THR A 110 2.80 -1.53 -11.39
C THR A 110 3.42 -0.17 -11.06
N PRO A 111 3.87 0.59 -12.09
CA PRO A 111 4.23 1.99 -11.93
C PRO A 111 3.14 2.80 -11.18
N PRO A 112 3.54 3.78 -10.33
CA PRO A 112 4.90 4.23 -10.09
C PRO A 112 5.67 3.49 -8.98
N SER A 113 5.01 2.56 -8.29
CA SER A 113 5.56 1.89 -7.10
C SER A 113 6.77 1.01 -7.36
N ASN A 114 7.04 0.63 -8.62
CA ASN A 114 8.24 -0.08 -9.08
C ASN A 114 9.42 0.84 -9.45
N GLY A 115 9.33 2.12 -9.10
CA GLY A 115 10.36 3.11 -9.38
C GLY A 115 10.39 3.59 -10.83
N GLU A 116 9.27 3.49 -11.54
CA GLU A 116 9.12 3.96 -12.92
C GLU A 116 8.00 4.99 -13.01
N LEU A 117 8.21 6.11 -13.69
CA LEU A 117 7.19 7.11 -13.95
C LEU A 117 7.23 7.49 -15.43
N GLY A 118 6.40 6.81 -16.23
CA GLY A 118 6.48 6.88 -17.69
C GLY A 118 7.88 6.44 -18.15
N PRO A 119 8.61 7.23 -18.96
CA PRO A 119 9.94 6.87 -19.45
C PRO A 119 11.05 7.02 -18.39
N PHE A 120 10.74 7.56 -17.21
CA PHE A 120 11.75 7.89 -16.20
C PHE A 120 11.88 6.76 -15.19
N LYS A 121 13.10 6.23 -15.07
CA LYS A 121 13.45 5.19 -14.10
C LYS A 121 14.22 5.80 -12.93
N GLY A 122 13.82 5.46 -11.72
CA GLY A 122 14.44 5.95 -10.51
C GLY A 122 14.48 4.89 -9.40
N ILE A 123 14.78 5.38 -8.20
CA ILE A 123 14.81 4.61 -6.97
C ILE A 123 13.54 4.93 -6.20
N ALA A 124 12.76 3.90 -5.89
CA ALA A 124 11.61 4.02 -5.01
C ALA A 124 12.07 3.81 -3.56
N GLN A 125 11.61 4.70 -2.68
CA GLN A 125 11.81 4.66 -1.25
C GLN A 125 10.46 4.72 -0.56
N GLN A 126 10.36 4.09 0.59
CA GLN A 126 9.23 4.15 1.48
C GLN A 126 9.69 4.84 2.76
N GLU A 127 8.88 5.72 3.31
CA GLU A 127 9.09 6.28 4.64
C GLU A 127 7.89 5.90 5.50
N VAL A 128 8.16 5.36 6.67
CA VAL A 128 7.14 5.02 7.66
C VAL A 128 7.45 5.77 8.94
N GLU A 129 6.48 6.53 9.42
CA GLU A 129 6.54 7.25 10.69
C GLU A 129 5.41 6.75 11.60
N LEU A 130 5.78 6.02 12.65
CA LEU A 130 4.90 5.30 13.53
C LEU A 130 4.14 6.25 14.45
N GLN A 131 4.84 7.28 14.94
CA GLN A 131 4.27 8.22 15.90
C GLN A 131 3.24 9.16 15.27
N SER A 132 3.48 9.60 14.03
CA SER A 132 2.60 10.52 13.30
C SER A 132 1.52 9.79 12.50
N GLY A 133 1.66 8.49 12.27
CA GLY A 133 0.78 7.71 11.39
C GLY A 133 0.98 8.04 9.91
N VAL A 134 2.13 8.61 9.53
CA VAL A 134 2.44 9.04 8.16
C VAL A 134 3.19 7.95 7.41
N TYR A 135 2.78 7.74 6.16
CA TYR A 135 3.44 6.87 5.20
C TYR A 135 3.75 7.66 3.92
N ARG A 136 4.94 7.50 3.35
CA ARG A 136 5.28 8.08 2.04
C ARG A 136 5.90 7.05 1.12
N ASN A 137 5.48 7.03 -0.14
CA ASN A 137 6.21 6.39 -1.23
C ASN A 137 6.86 7.47 -2.10
N ILE A 138 8.18 7.43 -2.25
CA ILE A 138 8.98 8.47 -2.88
C ILE A 138 9.77 7.85 -4.02
N LEU A 139 9.53 8.32 -5.24
CA LEU A 139 10.38 8.05 -6.39
C LEU A 139 11.38 9.20 -6.55
N ARG A 140 12.67 8.86 -6.70
CA ARG A 140 13.77 9.78 -7.02
C ARG A 140 14.46 9.35 -8.29
N VAL A 141 14.50 10.23 -9.30
CA VAL A 141 15.18 9.95 -10.57
C VAL A 141 16.61 10.50 -10.54
N PRO A 142 17.64 9.64 -10.64
CA PRO A 142 19.02 10.09 -10.69
C PRO A 142 19.36 10.73 -12.05
N PRO A 143 20.44 11.54 -12.10
CA PRO A 143 21.20 12.06 -10.97
C PRO A 143 20.50 13.25 -10.28
N ASN A 144 20.82 13.52 -9.02
CA ASN A 144 20.40 14.72 -8.27
C ASN A 144 18.88 14.93 -8.08
N ASP A 145 18.08 13.86 -8.13
CA ASP A 145 16.64 13.92 -7.86
C ASP A 145 15.91 15.00 -8.69
N TRP A 146 16.33 15.20 -9.94
CA TRP A 146 15.79 16.25 -10.81
C TRP A 146 14.29 16.05 -11.08
N LEU A 147 13.80 14.81 -10.99
CA LEU A 147 12.38 14.48 -10.96
C LEU A 147 12.11 13.64 -9.71
N THR A 148 11.09 14.05 -8.95
CA THR A 148 10.58 13.30 -7.80
C THR A 148 9.08 13.15 -7.86
N ALA A 149 8.58 12.03 -7.36
CA ALA A 149 7.16 11.83 -7.11
C ALA A 149 6.96 11.31 -5.68
N THR A 150 6.14 12.01 -4.89
CA THR A 150 5.86 11.67 -3.50
C THR A 150 4.37 11.38 -3.35
N LEU A 151 4.04 10.14 -3.02
CA LEU A 151 2.70 9.72 -2.63
C LEU A 151 2.64 9.65 -1.10
N GLU A 152 1.97 10.64 -0.50
CA GLU A 152 1.73 10.72 0.93
C GLU A 152 0.43 10.00 1.29
N ALA A 153 0.45 9.28 2.41
CA ALA A 153 -0.66 8.55 2.98
C ALA A 153 -0.65 8.63 4.51
N THR A 154 -1.78 8.29 5.12
CA THR A 154 -1.85 7.93 6.53
C THR A 154 -2.01 6.42 6.64
N TRP A 155 -1.56 5.83 7.74
CA TRP A 155 -1.76 4.41 8.00
C TRP A 155 -2.43 4.20 9.36
N GLU A 156 -3.21 3.13 9.47
CA GLU A 156 -3.84 2.67 10.70
C GLU A 156 -3.70 1.14 10.79
N GLU A 157 -3.64 0.60 12.02
CA GLU A 157 -3.66 -0.85 12.21
C GLU A 157 -4.99 -1.43 11.69
N TRP A 158 -4.91 -2.60 11.07
CA TRP A 158 -6.09 -3.29 10.56
C TRP A 158 -6.19 -4.69 11.14
N ASP A 159 -7.35 -4.99 11.72
CA ASP A 159 -7.70 -6.24 12.38
C ASP A 159 -8.33 -7.28 11.43
N GLY A 160 -8.52 -6.94 10.15
CA GLY A 160 -8.98 -7.87 9.13
C GLY A 160 -10.48 -7.85 8.86
N GLU A 161 -11.26 -6.93 9.45
CA GLU A 161 -12.63 -6.71 8.99
C GLU A 161 -12.63 -6.06 7.60
N PHE A 162 -13.19 -6.78 6.62
CA PHE A 162 -13.27 -6.37 5.22
C PHE A 162 -13.87 -4.96 5.09
N LEU A 163 -13.11 -4.03 4.48
CA LEU A 163 -13.69 -2.76 4.05
C LEU A 163 -14.63 -3.06 2.89
N GLU A 164 -15.94 -2.81 3.08
CA GLU A 164 -16.86 -2.78 1.95
C GLU A 164 -16.35 -1.75 0.93
N ASP A 165 -16.13 -2.21 -0.30
CA ASP A 165 -15.66 -1.38 -1.40
C ASP A 165 -16.79 -0.39 -1.77
N GLN A 166 -16.83 0.78 -1.12
CA GLN A 166 -17.81 1.84 -1.40
C GLN A 166 -17.50 2.58 -2.72
N GLY A 167 -17.32 1.82 -3.80
CA GLY A 167 -16.90 2.30 -5.12
C GLY A 167 -17.75 1.79 -6.29
N ALA A 168 -18.89 1.14 -6.03
CA ALA A 168 -19.84 0.78 -7.07
C ALA A 168 -21.27 1.16 -6.64
N THR A 169 -21.64 2.41 -6.86
CA THR A 169 -23.05 2.82 -6.89
C THR A 169 -23.73 2.02 -7.99
N LYS A 170 -24.31 0.87 -7.64
CA LYS A 170 -25.31 0.21 -8.47
C LYS A 170 -26.50 1.15 -8.53
N SER A 171 -26.57 1.92 -9.60
CA SER A 171 -27.81 2.50 -10.09
C SER A 171 -28.76 1.34 -10.41
N ALA A 172 -29.52 0.91 -9.39
CA ALA A 172 -30.67 0.06 -9.57
C ALA A 172 -31.77 0.93 -10.22
N GLY A 173 -31.75 0.96 -11.56
CA GLY A 173 -32.89 1.40 -12.34
C GLY A 173 -34.04 0.42 -12.10
N ALA A 174 -35.08 0.91 -11.42
CA ALA A 174 -36.36 0.25 -11.30
C ALA A 174 -37.12 0.33 -12.63
N SER A 175 -37.68 -0.78 -13.07
CA SER A 175 -38.89 -0.82 -13.89
C SER A 175 -39.77 -2.00 -13.45
N ASP A 176 -40.51 -1.72 -12.38
CA ASP A 176 -41.92 -2.00 -12.12
C ASP A 176 -42.64 -3.13 -12.91
N SER A 177 -43.25 -4.08 -12.19
CA SER A 177 -44.71 -4.17 -12.11
C SER A 177 -45.15 -5.39 -11.27
N SER A 178 -46.01 -5.13 -10.28
CA SER A 178 -47.27 -5.85 -9.98
C SER A 178 -47.61 -5.99 -8.47
N THR A 179 -48.64 -5.23 -8.10
CA THR A 179 -49.85 -5.67 -7.38
C THR A 179 -49.79 -6.01 -5.87
N GLY A 180 -50.43 -5.15 -5.06
CA GLY A 180 -51.56 -5.59 -4.21
C GLY A 180 -51.53 -5.30 -2.70
N GLY A 181 -52.24 -4.25 -2.27
CA GLY A 181 -52.94 -4.09 -0.97
C GLY A 181 -52.09 -3.88 0.30
N SER A 182 -52.56 -3.32 1.43
CA SER A 182 -53.78 -2.61 1.84
C SER A 182 -53.62 -2.26 3.34
N VAL A 183 -53.93 -1.01 3.73
CA VAL A 183 -54.50 -0.55 5.04
C VAL A 183 -53.59 -0.18 6.25
N SER A 184 -53.73 1.12 6.64
CA SER A 184 -53.62 1.86 7.94
C SER A 184 -52.45 1.59 8.91
N ASP A 185 -51.85 2.57 9.60
CA ASP A 185 -52.48 3.59 10.46
C ASP A 185 -51.46 4.66 10.97
N GLU A 186 -52.03 5.68 11.61
CA GLU A 186 -51.59 6.96 12.15
C GLU A 186 -50.26 7.19 12.89
N SER A 187 -49.68 8.37 12.56
CA SER A 187 -49.20 9.47 13.42
C SER A 187 -48.01 9.31 14.41
N ARG A 188 -46.94 10.09 14.17
CA ARG A 188 -46.48 11.20 15.06
C ARG A 188 -45.16 11.84 14.59
N GLN A 189 -45.20 13.16 14.40
CA GLN A 189 -44.03 14.04 14.47
C GLN A 189 -43.36 13.95 15.85
N VAL A 190 -42.04 14.09 15.91
CA VAL A 190 -41.33 15.15 16.67
C VAL A 190 -39.81 15.01 16.49
N SER A 191 -39.21 16.16 16.18
CA SER A 191 -37.78 16.51 16.25
C SER A 191 -37.12 16.09 17.58
N MET A 192 -35.89 15.57 17.54
CA MET A 192 -34.82 16.07 18.40
C MET A 192 -33.43 15.50 18.05
N LYS A 193 -32.49 16.42 17.89
CA LYS A 193 -31.04 16.19 18.00
C LYS A 193 -30.70 15.64 19.38
N LYS A 194 -29.59 14.88 19.43
CA LYS A 194 -28.78 14.40 20.59
C LYS A 194 -29.04 12.95 20.98
N SER A 195 -28.07 12.07 20.76
CA SER A 195 -27.12 11.68 21.82
C SER A 195 -26.07 10.69 21.30
N PHE A 196 -24.83 11.17 21.20
CA PHE A 196 -23.63 10.40 20.84
C PHE A 196 -22.98 9.80 22.11
N SER A 197 -23.65 8.91 22.84
CA SER A 197 -23.04 8.36 24.07
C SER A 197 -23.46 6.94 24.48
N SER A 198 -23.95 6.08 23.59
CA SER A 198 -24.37 4.73 24.02
C SER A 198 -24.10 3.58 23.05
N ILE A 199 -23.10 3.67 22.17
CA ILE A 199 -22.72 2.57 21.25
C ILE A 199 -21.29 2.05 21.52
N PHE A 200 -20.70 2.39 22.68
CA PHE A 200 -19.40 1.86 23.13
C PHE A 200 -19.54 0.95 24.36
N ALA A 201 -20.47 0.00 24.30
CA ALA A 201 -20.45 -1.15 25.19
C ALA A 201 -20.29 -2.39 24.31
N PRO A 202 -19.14 -3.09 24.34
CA PRO A 202 -18.99 -4.32 23.59
C PRO A 202 -19.92 -5.38 24.20
N LYS A 203 -20.73 -6.02 23.35
CA LYS A 203 -21.33 -7.30 23.72
C LYS A 203 -20.21 -8.33 23.71
N LEU A 204 -19.87 -8.80 24.91
CA LEU A 204 -19.10 -10.02 25.09
C LEU A 204 -20.03 -11.19 24.74
N ASP A 205 -19.87 -11.75 23.55
CA ASP A 205 -20.37 -13.09 23.26
C ASP A 205 -19.29 -14.09 23.70
N ASP A 206 -19.71 -14.93 24.63
CA ASP A 206 -18.95 -15.85 25.44
C ASP A 206 -18.89 -17.21 24.71
N ASP A 207 -18.09 -17.31 23.64
CA ASP A 207 -17.85 -18.58 22.94
C ASP A 207 -16.45 -19.13 23.25
N LYS A 208 -16.45 -20.22 24.01
CA LYS A 208 -15.30 -20.94 24.52
C LYS A 208 -14.58 -21.69 23.41
N ASN A 209 -13.57 -21.06 22.81
CA ASN A 209 -12.32 -21.73 22.47
C ASN A 209 -11.17 -20.71 22.59
N GLY A 210 -10.48 -20.75 23.72
CA GLY A 210 -9.58 -19.70 24.20
C GLY A 210 -8.21 -19.65 23.52
N ASP A 211 -8.18 -19.22 22.26
CA ASP A 211 -7.07 -18.44 21.72
C ASP A 211 -7.67 -17.13 21.19
N ALA A 212 -7.55 -16.07 21.98
CA ALA A 212 -7.85 -14.74 21.49
C ALA A 212 -6.80 -14.39 20.41
N ASP A 213 -7.23 -14.31 19.15
CA ASP A 213 -6.39 -13.88 18.04
C ASP A 213 -6.28 -12.35 18.05
N TYR A 214 -5.10 -11.86 18.43
CA TYR A 214 -4.80 -10.43 18.61
C TYR A 214 -4.04 -9.81 17.40
N GLY A 215 -4.02 -10.45 16.23
CA GLY A 215 -2.97 -10.27 15.21
C GLY A 215 -3.20 -9.29 14.05
N ALA A 216 -3.05 -7.98 14.27
CA ALA A 216 -2.92 -7.03 13.15
C ALA A 216 -1.58 -7.26 12.40
N THR A 217 -1.58 -8.15 11.41
CA THR A 217 -0.45 -8.34 10.46
C THR A 217 -0.45 -7.27 9.36
N CYS A 218 -1.46 -6.41 9.36
CA CYS A 218 -1.81 -5.54 8.26
C CYS A 218 -2.00 -4.09 8.71
N TRP A 219 -1.69 -3.17 7.80
CA TRP A 219 -2.04 -1.76 7.89
C TRP A 219 -3.02 -1.39 6.79
N VAL A 220 -4.03 -0.58 7.12
CA VAL A 220 -4.78 0.15 6.10
C VAL A 220 -4.04 1.44 5.81
N VAL A 221 -3.58 1.60 4.56
CA VAL A 221 -2.92 2.80 4.06
C VAL A 221 -3.94 3.61 3.26
N THR A 222 -4.21 4.83 3.72
CA THR A 222 -5.13 5.80 3.08
C THR A 222 -4.33 6.88 2.38
N PHE A 223 -4.30 6.83 1.04
CA PHE A 223 -3.57 7.83 0.24
C PHE A 223 -4.22 9.20 0.35
N LYS A 224 -3.39 10.24 0.45
CA LYS A 224 -3.80 11.63 0.60
C LYS A 224 -3.46 12.44 -0.63
N THR A 225 -2.16 12.50 -0.98
CA THR A 225 -1.68 13.40 -2.03
C THR A 225 -0.53 12.76 -2.81
N LEU A 226 -0.59 12.84 -4.13
CA LEU A 226 0.56 12.64 -5.02
C LEU A 226 1.10 14.02 -5.43
N THR A 227 2.38 14.26 -5.18
CA THR A 227 3.08 15.47 -5.62
C THR A 227 4.24 15.08 -6.53
N ILE A 228 4.28 15.63 -7.75
CA ILE A 228 5.39 15.45 -8.69
C ILE A 228 6.15 16.77 -8.78
N ARG A 229 7.46 16.72 -8.57
CA ARG A 229 8.35 17.90 -8.66
C ARG A 229 9.40 17.72 -9.73
N PHE A 230 9.68 18.79 -10.44
CA PHE A 230 10.77 18.89 -11.40
C PHE A 230 11.72 20.00 -10.97
N LEU A 231 12.99 19.67 -10.80
CA LEU A 231 14.03 20.57 -10.27
C LEU A 231 13.61 21.26 -8.97
N GLY A 232 12.91 20.52 -8.10
CA GLY A 232 12.38 21.01 -6.81
C GLY A 232 11.02 21.73 -6.89
N PHE A 233 10.57 22.16 -8.07
CA PHE A 233 9.32 22.88 -8.25
C PHE A 233 8.14 21.91 -8.41
N PRO A 234 7.03 22.07 -7.65
CA PRO A 234 5.85 21.23 -7.81
C PRO A 234 5.19 21.48 -9.17
N LEU A 235 5.08 20.43 -9.99
CA LEU A 235 4.40 20.48 -11.29
C LEU A 235 2.96 20.00 -11.21
N VAL A 236 2.75 18.89 -10.49
CA VAL A 236 1.44 18.23 -10.36
C VAL A 236 1.20 17.94 -8.89
N LYS A 237 -0.01 18.25 -8.43
CA LYS A 237 -0.52 17.86 -7.12
C LYS A 237 -1.91 17.25 -7.33
N GLN A 238 -2.06 15.99 -7.02
CA GLN A 238 -3.32 15.26 -7.07
C GLN A 238 -3.69 14.81 -5.67
N THR A 239 -4.92 15.09 -5.26
CA THR A 239 -5.48 14.62 -3.99
C THR A 239 -6.34 13.39 -4.24
N PHE A 240 -6.29 12.43 -3.33
CA PHE A 240 -7.10 11.23 -3.40
C PHE A 240 -8.22 11.31 -2.36
N GLU A 241 -9.43 10.96 -2.78
CA GLU A 241 -10.57 10.78 -1.89
C GLU A 241 -10.71 9.28 -1.61
N ASN A 242 -10.68 8.90 -0.33
CA ASN A 242 -10.98 7.55 0.17
C ASN A 242 -10.21 6.39 -0.50
N THR A 243 -9.06 6.64 -1.13
CA THR A 243 -8.28 5.56 -1.75
C THR A 243 -7.48 4.82 -0.69
N LYS A 244 -7.90 3.59 -0.38
CA LYS A 244 -7.29 2.72 0.64
C LYS A 244 -6.64 1.48 0.02
N ARG A 245 -5.57 0.99 0.65
CA ARG A 245 -4.93 -0.30 0.37
C ARG A 245 -4.51 -0.97 1.66
N VAL A 246 -4.47 -2.30 1.65
CA VAL A 246 -4.01 -3.07 2.80
C VAL A 246 -2.58 -3.55 2.56
N TRP A 247 -1.72 -3.31 3.54
CA TRP A 247 -0.30 -3.64 3.52
C TRP A 247 -0.04 -4.67 4.59
N ARG A 248 0.41 -5.86 4.24
CA ARG A 248 0.77 -6.91 5.19
C ARG A 248 2.28 -7.02 5.27
N THR A 249 2.84 -6.73 6.45
CA THR A 249 4.26 -7.02 6.70
C THR A 249 4.38 -8.49 7.07
N THR A 250 5.24 -9.23 6.36
CA THR A 250 5.43 -10.68 6.56
C THR A 250 6.80 -11.02 7.09
N TYR A 251 7.78 -10.13 6.90
CA TYR A 251 9.13 -10.24 7.44
C TYR A 251 9.67 -8.85 7.75
N VAL A 252 10.42 -8.71 8.84
CA VAL A 252 11.17 -7.50 9.17
C VAL A 252 12.39 -7.84 10.03
N ASP A 253 13.51 -7.22 9.71
CA ASP A 253 14.69 -7.08 10.54
C ASP A 253 15.31 -5.68 10.38
N GLU A 254 16.48 -5.45 10.96
CA GLU A 254 17.19 -4.16 10.94
C GLU A 254 17.52 -3.64 9.53
N GLU A 255 17.70 -4.55 8.57
CA GLU A 255 18.17 -4.21 7.22
C GLU A 255 17.12 -4.50 6.16
N THR A 256 16.09 -5.30 6.46
CA THR A 256 15.21 -5.84 5.43
C THR A 256 13.78 -5.99 5.92
N ARG A 257 12.81 -5.58 5.10
CA ARG A 257 11.41 -5.94 5.29
C ARG A 257 10.77 -6.47 4.01
N ILE A 258 9.78 -7.35 4.19
CA ILE A 258 8.89 -7.81 3.13
C ILE A 258 7.48 -7.31 3.42
N VAL A 259 6.91 -6.60 2.45
CA VAL A 259 5.53 -6.12 2.50
C VAL A 259 4.76 -6.73 1.33
N ARG A 260 3.56 -7.24 1.61
CA ARG A 260 2.61 -7.77 0.63
C ARG A 260 1.37 -6.89 0.58
N ALA A 261 1.00 -6.38 -0.59
CA ALA A 261 -0.26 -5.68 -0.78
C ALA A 261 -1.40 -6.69 -0.95
N GLY A 262 -2.48 -6.47 -0.19
CA GLY A 262 -3.77 -7.17 -0.29
C GLY A 262 -4.76 -6.47 -1.19
#